data_AF-A0A194PPD8-F1
#
_entry.id   AF-A0A194PPD8-F1
#
_cell.length_a   1.000
_cell.length_b   1.000
_cell.length_c   1.000
_cell.angle_alpha   90.00
_cell.angle_beta   90.00
_cell.angle_gamma   90.00
#
_symmetry.space_group_name_H-M   'P 1'
#
loop_
_entity.id
_entity.type
_entity.pdbx_description
1 polymer ?
#
loop_
_entity_poly.entity_id
_entity_poly.type
_entity_poly.pdbx_seq_one_letter_code
_entity_poly.pdbx_strand_id
1 'polypeptide(L)'
;MATKRSNPFVEDFMPQSKVHLGLKQFNNNEERLQKVYEKTLELLFRGAKKSCQDIIQNEENSTTYKKDGMKQLVIGKGGFLVTSEHKIEDKPLYVRRCSCGVCEEATCKYCERSLCPSCQHYCCRCHCYHCSKCSLIGDAAAEEAPPPPPAPHVEVLEKRSSK
;
A
#
# COMPACT_ATOMS: atom_id res chain seq x y z
N MET A 1 73.92 19.14 21.02
CA MET A 1 72.53 19.60 21.26
C MET A 1 71.79 19.52 19.93
N ALA A 2 70.93 18.52 19.72
CA ALA A 2 70.21 18.39 18.46
C ALA A 2 69.06 19.41 18.39
N THR A 3 69.06 20.26 17.37
CA THR A 3 68.01 21.25 17.13
C THR A 3 66.69 20.55 16.83
N LYS A 4 65.69 20.75 17.69
CA LYS A 4 64.34 20.23 17.45
C LYS A 4 63.74 20.97 16.24
N ARG A 5 63.15 20.23 15.31
CA ARG A 5 62.46 20.79 14.14
C ARG A 5 61.25 21.61 14.61
N SER A 6 61.03 22.78 14.00
CA SER A 6 59.85 23.61 14.27
C SER A 6 58.57 22.90 13.82
N ASN A 7 57.47 23.13 14.55
CA ASN A 7 56.16 22.59 14.19
C ASN A 7 55.73 23.20 12.83
N PRO A 8 55.46 22.39 11.80
CA PRO A 8 55.07 22.89 10.48
C PRO A 8 53.61 23.42 10.41
N PHE A 9 52.80 23.19 11.44
CA PHE A 9 51.37 23.57 11.47
C PHE A 9 51.07 24.78 12.36
N VAL A 10 52.05 25.65 12.61
CA VAL A 10 51.85 26.83 13.47
C VAL A 10 50.86 27.82 12.84
N GLU A 11 50.88 27.93 11.51
CA GLU A 11 49.96 28.82 10.75
C GLU A 11 48.55 28.21 10.58
N ASP A 12 48.43 26.87 10.56
CA ASP A 12 47.15 26.14 10.43
C ASP A 12 46.52 25.79 11.79
N PHE A 13 47.08 26.31 12.89
CA PHE A 13 46.58 26.05 14.22
C PHE A 13 45.26 26.80 14.44
N MET A 14 44.15 26.11 14.17
CA MET A 14 42.81 26.55 14.56
C MET A 14 42.51 26.03 15.98
N PRO A 15 42.61 26.87 17.03
CA PRO A 15 42.31 26.44 18.38
C PRO A 15 40.84 26.00 18.48
N GLN A 16 40.62 24.71 18.76
CA GLN A 16 39.28 24.21 19.03
C GLN A 16 38.84 24.72 20.40
N SER A 17 37.86 25.64 20.41
CA SER A 17 37.24 26.09 21.65
C SER A 17 36.13 25.12 22.05
N LYS A 18 36.12 24.71 23.33
CA LYS A 18 34.96 24.04 23.92
C LYS A 18 34.19 25.06 24.75
N VAL A 19 32.89 25.13 24.53
CA VAL A 19 31.98 25.94 25.34
C VAL A 19 31.15 24.99 26.20
N HIS A 20 31.14 25.23 27.51
CA HIS A 20 30.25 24.50 28.41
C HIS A 20 28.82 25.02 28.19
N LEU A 21 27.92 24.16 27.76
CA LEU A 21 26.50 24.47 27.66
C LEU A 21 25.81 24.04 28.96
N GLY A 22 25.34 25.02 29.73
CA GLY A 22 24.56 24.77 30.93
C GLY A 22 23.13 24.35 30.59
N LEU A 23 22.43 23.71 31.53
CA LEU A 23 21.05 23.23 31.34
C LEU A 23 20.06 24.35 30.94
N LYS A 24 20.32 25.61 31.36
CA LYS A 24 19.53 26.79 30.98
C LYS A 24 19.75 27.24 29.52
N GLN A 25 20.89 26.90 28.93
CA GLN A 25 21.24 27.16 27.53
C GLN A 25 20.87 25.97 26.63
N PHE A 26 20.66 24.79 27.24
CA PHE A 26 20.20 23.59 26.57
C PHE A 26 18.70 23.71 26.29
N ASN A 27 18.36 24.00 25.04
CA ASN A 27 16.98 24.06 24.60
C ASN A 27 16.41 22.63 24.47
N ASN A 28 15.91 22.09 25.58
CA ASN A 28 15.20 20.81 25.57
C ASN A 28 13.77 21.02 25.08
N ASN A 29 13.62 21.18 23.76
CA ASN A 29 12.34 21.49 23.12
C ASN A 29 11.44 20.24 22.99
N GLU A 30 11.49 19.35 23.99
CA GLU A 30 10.73 18.09 24.04
C GLU A 30 9.24 18.34 23.82
N GLU A 31 8.67 19.35 24.47
CA GLU A 31 7.26 19.72 24.28
C GLU A 31 6.95 20.13 22.83
N ARG A 32 7.86 20.85 22.17
CA ARG A 32 7.69 21.27 20.78
C ARG A 32 7.78 20.07 19.84
N LEU A 33 8.73 19.16 20.08
CA LEU A 33 8.85 17.92 19.31
C LEU A 33 7.60 17.05 19.48
N GLN A 34 7.12 16.89 20.71
CA GLN A 34 5.90 16.15 21.02
C GLN A 34 4.69 16.73 20.28
N LYS A 35 4.51 18.06 20.30
CA LYS A 35 3.45 18.75 19.53
C LYS A 35 3.56 18.52 18.02
N VAL A 36 4.77 18.53 17.47
CA VAL A 36 4.98 18.25 16.04
C VAL A 36 4.62 16.81 15.70
N TYR A 37 5.04 15.87 16.54
CA TYR A 37 4.75 14.45 16.38
C TYR A 37 3.25 14.19 16.38
N GLU A 38 2.53 14.67 17.40
CA GLU A 38 1.08 14.50 17.54
C GLU A 38 0.32 15.11 16.37
N LYS A 39 0.68 16.35 15.98
CA LYS A 39 0.07 17.02 14.82
C LYS A 39 0.29 16.25 13.52
N THR A 40 1.49 15.71 13.32
CA THR A 40 1.83 14.94 12.13
C THR A 40 1.04 13.63 12.10
N LEU A 41 0.95 12.95 13.24
CA LEU A 41 0.15 11.74 13.39
C LEU A 41 -1.32 11.99 13.07
N GLU A 42 -1.89 13.08 13.60
CA GLU A 42 -3.28 13.49 13.30
C GLU A 42 -3.45 13.77 11.80
N LEU A 43 -2.53 14.50 11.17
CA LEU A 43 -2.60 14.80 9.74
C LEU A 43 -2.56 13.54 8.87
N LEU A 44 -1.70 12.57 9.20
CA LEU A 44 -1.59 11.30 8.47
C LEU A 44 -2.90 10.50 8.57
N PHE A 45 -3.44 10.32 9.77
CA PHE A 45 -4.70 9.59 9.95
C PHE A 45 -5.90 10.34 9.39
N ARG A 46 -5.94 11.67 9.51
CA ARG A 46 -7.00 12.50 8.94
C ARG A 46 -6.96 12.48 7.42
N GLY A 47 -5.78 12.52 6.82
CA GLY A 47 -5.59 12.37 5.37
C GLY A 47 -6.06 10.99 4.88
N ALA A 48 -5.66 9.93 5.56
CA ALA A 48 -6.06 8.56 5.22
C ALA A 48 -7.57 8.30 5.42
N LYS A 49 -8.20 8.91 6.44
CA LYS A 49 -9.66 8.81 6.65
C LYS A 49 -10.44 9.56 5.58
N LYS A 50 -9.97 10.75 5.17
CA LYS A 50 -10.57 11.54 4.10
C LYS A 50 -10.48 10.86 2.74
N SER A 51 -9.36 10.21 2.41
CA SER A 51 -9.27 9.43 1.17
C SER A 51 -10.27 8.27 1.12
N CYS A 52 -10.66 7.68 2.25
CA CYS A 52 -11.71 6.65 2.24
C CYS A 52 -13.13 7.25 2.25
N GLN A 53 -13.41 8.30 3.02
CA GLN A 53 -14.76 8.87 3.13
C GLN A 53 -15.14 9.79 1.96
N ASP A 54 -14.21 10.61 1.46
CA ASP A 54 -14.47 11.51 0.31
C ASP A 54 -14.61 10.72 -1.01
N ILE A 55 -14.03 9.51 -1.10
CA ILE A 55 -14.31 8.58 -2.21
C ILE A 55 -15.71 7.96 -2.08
N ILE A 56 -16.28 7.85 -0.87
CA ILE A 56 -17.57 7.20 -0.62
C ILE A 56 -18.75 8.19 -0.66
N GLN A 57 -18.58 9.46 -0.28
CA GLN A 57 -19.68 10.43 -0.18
C GLN A 57 -19.75 11.46 -1.32
N ASN A 58 -18.73 11.60 -2.15
CA ASN A 58 -18.65 12.68 -3.13
C ASN A 58 -19.20 12.32 -4.51
N GLU A 59 -20.31 11.57 -4.57
CA GLU A 59 -21.05 11.31 -5.83
C GLU A 59 -22.15 12.34 -6.12
N GLU A 60 -22.53 13.19 -5.15
CA GLU A 60 -23.64 14.13 -5.35
C GLU A 60 -23.26 15.62 -5.34
N ASN A 61 -22.02 16.02 -4.99
CA ASN A 61 -21.64 17.44 -4.94
C ASN A 61 -20.17 17.78 -5.32
N SER A 62 -19.53 16.99 -6.18
CA SER A 62 -18.19 17.30 -6.74
C SER A 62 -18.24 18.06 -8.07
N THR A 63 -19.18 18.99 -8.25
CA THR A 63 -19.09 20.03 -9.28
C THR A 63 -18.52 21.34 -8.73
N THR A 64 -17.54 21.26 -7.82
CA THR A 64 -16.63 22.39 -7.57
C THR A 64 -15.20 21.87 -7.40
N TYR A 65 -14.66 21.27 -8.45
CA TYR A 65 -13.25 21.45 -8.74
C TYR A 65 -13.06 22.97 -8.86
N LYS A 66 -12.69 23.63 -7.76
CA LYS A 66 -12.10 24.95 -7.87
C LYS A 66 -10.90 24.71 -8.77
N LYS A 67 -10.98 25.20 -10.00
CA LYS A 67 -9.81 25.40 -10.85
C LYS A 67 -8.88 26.25 -10.01
N ASP A 68 -7.99 25.62 -9.26
CA ASP A 68 -6.84 26.30 -8.75
C ASP A 68 -6.11 26.73 -10.02
N GLY A 69 -6.29 28.00 -10.39
CA GLY A 69 -5.63 28.63 -11.52
C GLY A 69 -4.11 28.74 -11.30
N MET A 70 -3.56 27.94 -10.39
CA MET A 70 -2.14 27.83 -10.09
C MET A 70 -1.48 27.08 -11.24
N LYS A 71 -0.87 27.85 -12.13
CA LYS A 71 0.00 27.31 -13.17
C LYS A 71 1.20 26.64 -12.49
N GLN A 72 1.50 25.40 -12.84
CA GLN A 72 2.64 24.67 -12.30
C GLN A 72 3.95 25.41 -12.56
N LEU A 73 4.84 25.47 -11.57
CA LEU A 73 6.20 25.98 -11.74
C LEU A 73 7.12 24.84 -12.19
N VAL A 74 7.99 25.11 -13.16
CA VAL A 74 9.01 24.18 -13.68
C VAL A 74 10.38 24.81 -13.60
N ILE A 75 11.43 23.99 -13.44
CA ILE A 75 12.82 24.48 -13.36
C ILE A 75 13.29 24.80 -14.78
N GLY A 76 13.52 26.08 -15.05
CA GLY A 76 14.05 26.56 -16.33
C GLY A 76 15.55 26.29 -16.47
N LYS A 77 16.08 26.50 -17.67
CA LYS A 77 17.50 26.25 -18.01
C LYS A 77 18.51 27.03 -17.16
N GLY A 78 18.06 28.09 -16.47
CA GLY A 78 18.87 28.88 -15.53
C GLY A 78 18.70 28.50 -14.05
N GLY A 79 18.02 27.39 -13.74
CA GLY A 79 17.73 26.98 -12.34
C GLY A 79 16.61 27.76 -11.65
N PHE A 80 16.01 28.73 -12.34
CA PHE A 80 14.87 29.50 -11.83
C PHE A 80 13.55 28.78 -12.07
N LEU A 81 12.60 28.95 -11.14
CA LEU A 81 11.24 28.48 -11.30
C LEU A 81 10.49 29.40 -12.28
N VAL A 82 10.06 28.84 -13.41
CA VAL A 82 9.25 29.51 -14.43
C VAL A 82 7.89 28.83 -14.55
N THR A 83 6.89 29.61 -14.95
CA THR A 83 5.53 29.10 -15.09
C THR A 83 5.41 28.21 -16.33
N SER A 84 4.87 27.00 -16.16
CA SER A 84 4.59 26.09 -17.28
C SER A 84 3.50 26.65 -18.18
N GLU A 85 3.75 26.64 -19.50
CA GLU A 85 2.74 26.95 -20.52
C GLU A 85 1.83 25.75 -20.81
N HIS A 86 2.28 24.54 -20.49
CA HIS A 86 1.49 23.34 -20.60
C HIS A 86 0.47 23.27 -19.47
N LYS A 87 -0.81 23.41 -19.83
CA LYS A 87 -1.92 22.99 -18.98
C LYS A 87 -1.88 21.47 -18.93
N ILE A 88 -1.63 20.90 -17.77
CA ILE A 88 -1.93 19.49 -17.54
C ILE A 88 -3.45 19.39 -17.65
N GLU A 89 -3.94 18.63 -18.63
CA GLU A 89 -5.32 18.21 -18.59
C GLU A 89 -5.48 17.36 -17.34
N ASP A 90 -6.30 17.83 -16.40
CA ASP A 90 -6.80 17.01 -15.30
C ASP A 90 -7.65 15.90 -15.91
N LYS A 91 -6.98 14.86 -16.42
CA LYS A 91 -7.66 13.63 -16.80
C LYS A 91 -8.18 13.08 -15.49
N PRO A 92 -9.50 13.03 -15.27
CA PRO A 92 -10.02 12.50 -14.03
C PRO A 92 -9.46 11.09 -13.91
N LEU A 93 -8.75 10.82 -12.81
CA LEU A 93 -8.42 9.46 -12.45
C LEU A 93 -9.77 8.79 -12.20
N TYR A 94 -10.27 8.07 -13.21
CA TYR A 94 -11.52 7.34 -13.12
C TYR A 94 -11.29 6.23 -12.11
N VAL A 95 -11.59 6.50 -10.85
CA VAL A 95 -11.64 5.47 -9.80
C VAL A 95 -12.81 4.59 -10.15
N ARG A 96 -12.49 3.45 -10.75
CA ARG A 96 -13.46 2.40 -11.01
C ARG A 96 -13.83 1.78 -9.66
N ARG A 97 -15.13 1.74 -9.37
CA ARG A 97 -15.67 1.24 -8.09
C ARG A 97 -16.24 -0.16 -8.28
N CYS A 98 -16.08 -0.99 -7.27
CA CYS A 98 -16.83 -2.23 -7.17
C CYS A 98 -18.34 -1.92 -7.11
N SER A 99 -19.19 -2.84 -7.57
CA SER A 99 -20.65 -2.69 -7.47
C SER A 99 -21.18 -2.53 -6.03
N CYS A 100 -20.37 -2.85 -5.02
CA CYS A 100 -20.67 -2.61 -3.61
C CYS A 100 -20.27 -1.20 -3.09
N GLY A 101 -19.71 -0.34 -3.95
CA GLY A 101 -19.32 1.04 -3.60
C GLY A 101 -17.91 1.22 -3.03
N VAL A 102 -17.16 0.14 -2.83
CA VAL A 102 -15.78 0.16 -2.29
C VAL A 102 -14.74 0.24 -3.41
N CYS A 103 -13.57 0.83 -3.12
CA CYS A 103 -12.42 0.92 -4.02
C CYS A 103 -11.98 -0.44 -4.59
N GLU A 104 -11.52 -0.43 -5.84
CA GLU A 104 -11.09 -1.60 -6.60
C GLU A 104 -9.65 -2.03 -6.29
N GLU A 105 -9.41 -3.35 -6.36
CA GLU A 105 -8.06 -3.96 -6.38
C GLU A 105 -7.88 -4.89 -7.59
N ALA A 106 -8.95 -5.49 -8.13
CA ALA A 106 -8.90 -6.43 -9.25
C ALA A 106 -10.14 -6.37 -10.16
N THR A 107 -10.02 -6.86 -11.39
CA THR A 107 -11.14 -6.98 -12.35
C THR A 107 -11.63 -8.42 -12.47
N CYS A 108 -12.94 -8.62 -12.55
CA CYS A 108 -13.52 -9.93 -12.83
C CYS A 108 -13.14 -10.42 -14.24
N LYS A 109 -12.55 -11.61 -14.35
CA LYS A 109 -12.16 -12.21 -15.64
C LYS A 109 -13.31 -12.42 -16.64
N TYR A 110 -14.54 -12.61 -16.15
CA TYR A 110 -15.68 -13.00 -16.98
C TYR A 110 -16.60 -11.84 -17.36
N CYS A 111 -16.81 -10.88 -16.46
CA CYS A 111 -17.72 -9.76 -16.70
C CYS A 111 -17.03 -8.39 -16.65
N GLU A 112 -15.71 -8.37 -16.49
CA GLU A 112 -14.84 -7.17 -16.50
C GLU A 112 -15.19 -6.11 -15.45
N ARG A 113 -16.08 -6.44 -14.50
CA ARG A 113 -16.43 -5.56 -13.39
C ARG A 113 -15.27 -5.44 -12.41
N SER A 114 -15.06 -4.23 -11.95
CA SER A 114 -14.18 -3.88 -10.83
C SER A 114 -14.62 -4.58 -9.54
N LEU A 115 -13.65 -5.11 -8.79
CA LEU A 115 -13.84 -5.84 -7.54
C LEU A 115 -12.99 -5.24 -6.44
N CYS A 116 -13.60 -5.05 -5.28
CA CYS A 116 -12.88 -4.72 -4.05
C CYS A 116 -12.32 -6.01 -3.39
N PRO A 117 -11.43 -5.88 -2.39
CA PRO A 117 -10.84 -7.03 -1.71
C PRO A 117 -11.87 -8.00 -1.09
N SER A 118 -13.06 -7.49 -0.75
CA SER A 118 -14.16 -8.30 -0.18
C SER A 118 -15.07 -8.95 -1.22
N CYS A 119 -15.12 -8.42 -2.45
CA CYS A 119 -15.97 -8.95 -3.53
C CYS A 119 -15.20 -9.78 -4.56
N GLN A 120 -13.87 -9.81 -4.46
CA GLN A 120 -13.02 -10.66 -5.28
C GLN A 120 -12.98 -12.07 -4.70
N HIS A 121 -13.09 -13.05 -5.60
CA HIS A 121 -12.79 -14.44 -5.31
C HIS A 121 -11.68 -14.89 -6.25
N TYR A 122 -10.69 -15.60 -5.73
CA TYR A 122 -9.55 -16.09 -6.49
C TYR A 122 -9.74 -17.56 -6.87
N CYS A 123 -9.47 -17.92 -8.12
CA CYS A 123 -9.51 -19.30 -8.58
C CYS A 123 -8.10 -19.88 -8.69
N CYS A 124 -7.81 -20.93 -7.92
CA CYS A 124 -6.50 -21.60 -7.96
C CYS A 124 -6.22 -22.38 -9.25
N ARG A 125 -7.24 -22.65 -10.09
CA ARG A 125 -7.06 -23.38 -11.35
C ARG A 125 -6.63 -22.47 -12.50
N CYS A 126 -7.25 -21.29 -12.62
CA CYS A 126 -6.96 -20.33 -13.68
C CYS A 126 -6.20 -19.08 -13.20
N HIS A 127 -5.86 -19.01 -11.92
CA HIS A 127 -5.14 -17.90 -11.28
C HIS A 127 -5.78 -16.51 -11.52
N CYS A 128 -7.11 -16.48 -11.73
CA CYS A 128 -7.86 -15.26 -12.04
C CYS A 128 -8.83 -14.90 -10.92
N TYR A 129 -9.18 -13.61 -10.84
CA TYR A 129 -10.23 -13.10 -9.96
C TYR A 129 -11.60 -13.10 -10.65
N HIS A 130 -12.64 -13.40 -9.88
CA HIS A 130 -14.04 -13.37 -10.32
C HIS A 130 -14.98 -12.85 -9.23
N CYS A 131 -16.12 -12.28 -9.64
CA CYS A 131 -17.15 -11.84 -8.72
C CYS A 131 -18.05 -13.01 -8.29
N SER A 132 -18.81 -12.85 -7.21
CA SER A 132 -19.75 -13.86 -6.73
C SER A 132 -20.79 -14.31 -7.78
N LYS A 133 -21.20 -13.41 -8.69
CA LYS A 133 -22.13 -13.74 -9.79
C LYS A 133 -21.48 -14.54 -10.93
N CYS A 134 -20.15 -14.48 -11.04
CA CYS A 134 -19.37 -15.23 -12.02
C CYS A 134 -18.63 -16.41 -11.36
N SER A 135 -18.98 -16.73 -10.12
CA SER A 135 -18.54 -17.97 -9.47
C SER A 135 -19.25 -19.12 -10.17
N LEU A 136 -18.58 -19.74 -11.13
CA LEU A 136 -19.04 -20.99 -11.72
C LEU A 136 -18.91 -22.06 -10.63
N ILE A 137 -20.03 -22.46 -10.04
CA ILE A 137 -20.11 -23.76 -9.37
C ILE A 137 -19.87 -24.75 -10.50
N GLY A 138 -18.69 -25.37 -10.51
CA GLY A 138 -18.36 -26.31 -11.55
C GLY A 138 -19.34 -27.47 -11.49
N ASP A 139 -20.16 -27.60 -12.53
CA ASP A 139 -20.53 -28.93 -13.04
C ASP A 139 -19.23 -29.55 -13.57
N ALA A 140 -18.35 -29.94 -12.64
CA ALA A 140 -17.44 -31.01 -12.92
C ALA A 140 -18.38 -32.20 -13.17
N ALA A 141 -18.59 -32.51 -14.45
CA ALA A 141 -19.02 -33.83 -14.86
C ALA A 141 -18.26 -34.81 -13.97
N ALA A 142 -19.00 -35.48 -13.10
CA ALA A 142 -18.51 -36.59 -12.33
C ALA A 142 -18.18 -37.67 -13.37
N GLU A 143 -16.96 -37.61 -13.90
CA GLU A 143 -16.36 -38.77 -14.53
C GLU A 143 -16.31 -39.82 -13.42
N GLU A 144 -17.05 -40.91 -13.63
CA GLU A 144 -17.12 -42.06 -12.74
C GLU A 144 -15.73 -42.41 -12.21
N ALA A 145 -15.56 -42.35 -10.88
CA ALA A 145 -14.46 -43.03 -10.24
C ALA A 145 -14.54 -44.52 -10.64
N PRO A 146 -13.46 -45.15 -11.14
CA PRO A 146 -13.48 -46.57 -11.45
C PRO A 146 -13.84 -47.37 -10.18
N PRO A 147 -14.66 -48.43 -10.29
CA PRO A 147 -15.13 -49.17 -9.13
C PRO A 147 -13.94 -49.74 -8.33
N PRO A 148 -14.04 -49.79 -7.00
CA PRO A 148 -12.98 -50.36 -6.17
C PRO A 148 -12.77 -51.84 -6.53
N PRO A 149 -11.52 -52.36 -6.49
CA PRO A 149 -11.25 -53.75 -6.78
C PRO A 149 -11.99 -54.67 -5.80
N PRO A 150 -12.47 -55.84 -6.26
CA PRO A 150 -13.21 -56.76 -5.40
C PRO A 150 -12.34 -57.23 -4.23
N ALA A 151 -12.91 -57.20 -3.03
CA ALA A 151 -12.27 -57.70 -1.81
C ALA A 151 -11.93 -59.20 -1.96
N PRO A 152 -10.80 -59.67 -1.41
CA PRO A 152 -10.43 -61.07 -1.48
C PRO A 152 -11.46 -61.95 -0.74
N HIS A 153 -11.88 -63.03 -1.41
CA HIS A 153 -12.69 -64.11 -0.86
C HIS A 153 -12.02 -64.64 0.42
N VAL A 154 -12.66 -64.44 1.56
CA VAL A 154 -12.30 -65.14 2.80
C VAL A 154 -13.05 -66.46 2.77
N GLU A 155 -12.35 -67.57 2.54
CA GLU A 155 -12.89 -68.92 2.71
C GLU A 155 -13.37 -69.08 4.17
N VAL A 156 -14.68 -69.19 4.35
CA VAL A 156 -15.29 -69.59 5.61
C VAL A 156 -15.03 -71.09 5.75
N LEU A 157 -13.97 -71.44 6.48
CA LEU A 157 -13.70 -72.82 6.86
C LEU A 157 -14.69 -73.21 7.98
N GLU A 158 -15.77 -73.88 7.59
CA GLU A 158 -16.68 -74.56 8.51
C GLU A 158 -15.89 -75.53 9.41
N LYS A 159 -15.85 -75.27 10.71
CA LYS A 159 -15.54 -76.30 11.71
C LYS A 159 -16.79 -76.62 12.51
N ARG A 160 -17.38 -77.75 12.12
CA ARG A 160 -18.44 -78.47 12.81
C ARG A 160 -18.02 -78.84 14.25
N SER A 161 -18.92 -78.52 15.18
CA SER A 161 -19.48 -79.34 16.26
C SER A 161 -18.58 -80.14 17.23
N SER A 162 -18.99 -80.04 18.50
CA SER A 162 -19.09 -81.08 19.54
C SER A 162 -18.08 -81.00 20.69
N LYS A 163 -18.53 -80.51 21.85
CA LYS A 163 -18.96 -81.37 22.97
C LYS A 163 -19.81 -80.60 23.98
#